data_AF-A0A524EXC2-F1
#
_entry.id   AF-A0A524EXC2-F1
#
_cell.length_a   1.000
_cell.length_b   1.000
_cell.length_c   1.000
_cell.angle_alpha   90.00
_cell.angle_beta   90.00
_cell.angle_gamma   90.00
#
_symmetry.space_group_name_H-M   'P 1'
#
loop_
_entity.id
_entity.type
_entity.pdbx_description
1 polymer ?
#
loop_
_entity_poly.entity_id
_entity_poly.type
_entity_poly.pdbx_seq_one_letter_code
_entity_poly.pdbx_strand_id
1 'polypeptide(L)'
;MEEDGKHCIQCGGEAFRLVHDEWMSRTFRFVENGQLKMCDGCGAKYLVCKQCGSLFTRVHPALEAWEVNQKCPACGYEDPEVKAWDGVSAR
;
A
#
# COMPACT_ATOMS: atom_id res chain seq x y z
N MET A 1 4.90 -7.95 -14.08
CA MET A 1 5.87 -7.72 -12.98
C MET A 1 5.28 -8.42 -11.77
N GLU A 2 6.07 -9.23 -11.08
CA GLU A 2 5.58 -10.02 -9.94
C GLU A 2 5.42 -9.12 -8.72
N GLU A 3 4.35 -9.33 -7.96
CA GLU A 3 4.15 -8.64 -6.68
C GLU A 3 4.98 -9.38 -5.63
N ASP A 4 6.27 -9.08 -5.54
CA ASP A 4 7.19 -9.72 -4.58
C ASP A 4 7.30 -8.96 -3.25
N GLY A 5 6.64 -7.80 -3.15
CA GLY A 5 6.65 -6.94 -1.97
C GLY A 5 7.96 -6.16 -1.76
N LYS A 6 8.90 -6.20 -2.70
CA LYS A 6 10.18 -5.48 -2.64
C LYS A 6 10.34 -4.52 -3.82
N HIS A 7 9.85 -4.88 -4.99
CA HIS A 7 9.92 -4.02 -6.18
C HIS A 7 8.61 -3.32 -6.49
N CYS A 8 8.72 -2.19 -7.19
CA CYS A 8 7.58 -1.44 -7.64
C CYS A 8 6.90 -2.18 -8.79
N ILE A 9 5.65 -2.60 -8.60
CA ILE A 9 4.88 -3.31 -9.63
C ILE A 9 4.62 -2.46 -10.88
N GLN A 10 4.76 -1.13 -10.78
CA GLN A 10 4.52 -0.18 -11.88
C GLN A 10 5.77 0.03 -12.76
N CYS A 11 6.96 0.09 -12.18
CA CYS A 11 8.20 0.42 -12.91
C CYS A 11 9.39 -0.50 -12.65
N GLY A 12 9.26 -1.48 -11.75
CA GLY A 12 10.35 -2.38 -11.31
C GLY A 12 11.36 -1.75 -10.36
N GLY A 13 11.17 -0.49 -9.95
CA GLY A 13 12.11 0.22 -9.07
C GLY A 13 12.19 -0.37 -7.65
N GLU A 14 13.39 -0.34 -7.07
CA GLU A 14 13.69 -0.76 -5.69
C GLU A 14 13.86 0.42 -4.71
N ALA A 15 13.94 1.64 -5.24
CA ALA A 15 14.09 2.86 -4.45
C ALA A 15 12.73 3.35 -3.94
N PHE A 16 12.54 3.29 -2.63
CA PHE A 16 11.34 3.79 -1.96
C PHE A 16 11.70 4.76 -0.84
N ARG A 17 10.97 5.87 -0.77
CA ARG A 17 11.05 6.81 0.33
C ARG A 17 9.78 6.78 1.16
N LEU A 18 9.92 6.93 2.48
CA LEU A 18 8.76 7.10 3.36
C LEU A 18 8.08 8.42 3.01
N VAL A 19 6.78 8.38 2.78
CA VAL A 19 5.97 9.57 2.53
C VAL A 19 4.84 9.64 3.53
N HIS A 20 4.52 10.86 3.93
CA HIS A 20 3.33 11.15 4.69
C HIS A 20 2.37 11.89 3.76
N ASP A 21 1.25 11.26 3.45
CA ASP A 21 0.22 11.83 2.58
C ASP A 21 -1.04 12.02 3.41
N GLU A 22 -1.22 13.24 3.93
CA GLU A 22 -2.31 13.54 4.86
C GLU A 22 -3.69 13.25 4.26
N TRP A 23 -3.85 13.50 2.95
CA TRP A 23 -5.11 13.21 2.27
C TRP A 23 -5.37 11.70 2.28
N MET A 24 -4.38 10.88 1.88
CA MET A 24 -4.54 9.42 1.91
C MET A 24 -4.75 8.89 3.33
N SER A 25 -4.03 9.41 4.33
CA SER A 25 -4.23 9.02 5.72
C SER A 25 -5.63 9.36 6.22
N ARG A 26 -6.24 10.45 5.74
CA ARG A 26 -7.62 10.82 6.11
C ARG A 26 -8.66 10.01 5.35
N THR A 27 -8.41 9.72 4.07
CA THR A 27 -9.34 8.99 3.19
C THR A 27 -9.33 7.49 3.49
N PHE A 28 -8.17 6.91 3.76
CA PHE A 28 -7.99 5.48 3.97
C PHE A 28 -7.54 5.21 5.41
N ARG A 29 -8.43 4.62 6.21
CA ARG A 29 -8.15 4.32 7.63
C ARG A 29 -6.92 3.42 7.84
N PHE A 30 -6.70 2.45 6.95
CA PHE A 30 -5.53 1.58 6.99
C PHE A 30 -4.21 2.31 6.65
N VAL A 31 -4.29 3.46 5.97
CA VAL A 31 -3.15 4.35 5.73
C VAL A 31 -2.91 5.25 6.95
N GLU A 32 -3.97 5.71 7.61
CA GLU A 32 -3.90 6.47 8.88
C GLU A 32 -3.06 5.75 9.92
N ASN A 33 -3.37 4.47 10.15
CA ASN A 33 -2.68 3.61 11.12
C ASN A 33 -1.44 2.92 10.52
N GLY A 34 -1.10 3.25 9.27
CA GLY A 34 -0.05 2.60 8.49
C GLY A 34 1.11 3.53 8.14
N GLN A 35 2.02 3.01 7.33
CA GLN A 35 3.08 3.79 6.72
C GLN A 35 2.98 3.68 5.20
N LEU A 36 3.23 4.79 4.49
CA LEU A 36 3.31 4.81 3.04
C LEU A 36 4.76 4.96 2.59
N LYS A 37 5.11 4.19 1.56
CA LYS A 37 6.35 4.29 0.81
C LYS A 37 6.03 4.68 -0.62
N MET A 38 6.71 5.70 -1.14
CA MET A 38 6.58 6.12 -2.52
C MET A 38 7.82 5.69 -3.30
N CYS A 39 7.59 5.06 -4.45
CA CYS A 39 8.64 4.73 -5.40
C CYS A 39 9.21 6.02 -5.98
N ASP A 40 10.53 6.18 -5.94
CA ASP A 40 11.18 7.38 -6.47
C ASP A 40 11.16 7.43 -8.00
N GLY A 41 11.13 6.26 -8.66
CA GLY A 41 11.17 6.17 -10.13
C GLY A 41 9.86 6.52 -10.84
N CYS A 42 8.70 6.20 -10.24
CA CYS A 42 7.39 6.45 -10.88
C CYS A 42 6.36 7.18 -9.99
N GLY A 43 6.68 7.44 -8.73
CA GLY A 43 5.76 8.07 -7.78
C GLY A 43 4.64 7.17 -7.28
N ALA A 44 4.64 5.87 -7.60
CA ALA A 44 3.67 4.92 -7.07
C ALA A 44 3.80 4.80 -5.55
N LYS A 45 2.68 4.88 -4.82
CA LYS A 45 2.65 4.79 -3.36
C LYS A 45 2.18 3.40 -2.95
N TYR A 46 2.81 2.88 -1.90
CA TYR A 46 2.59 1.55 -1.37
C TYR A 46 2.41 1.62 0.13
N LEU A 47 1.40 0.92 0.63
CA LEU A 47 1.27 0.65 2.06
C LEU A 47 2.40 -0.29 2.49
N VAL A 48 2.98 -0.02 3.65
CA VAL A 48 4.02 -0.84 4.26
C VAL A 48 3.38 -1.88 5.16
N CYS A 49 3.80 -3.14 5.02
CA CYS A 49 3.37 -4.22 5.89
C CYS A 49 3.86 -3.99 7.32
N LYS A 50 2.94 -3.96 8.29
CA LYS A 50 3.25 -3.80 9.72
C LYS A 50 4.08 -4.95 10.30
N GLN A 51 4.01 -6.14 9.70
CA GLN A 51 4.73 -7.33 10.19
C GLN A 51 6.17 -7.43 9.66
N CYS A 52 6.41 -7.18 8.38
CA CYS A 52 7.72 -7.41 7.75
C CYS A 52 8.36 -6.16 7.14
N GLY A 53 7.68 -5.02 7.11
CA GLY A 53 8.19 -3.77 6.53
C GLY A 53 8.29 -3.73 5.00
N SER A 54 7.84 -4.79 4.32
CA SER A 54 7.78 -4.90 2.85
C SER A 54 6.58 -4.14 2.28
N LEU A 55 6.56 -3.95 0.96
CA LEU A 55 5.44 -3.36 0.24
C LEU A 55 4.25 -4.32 0.29
N PHE A 56 3.12 -3.81 0.78
CA PHE A 56 1.92 -4.61 1.02
C PHE A 56 0.95 -4.50 -0.16
N THR A 57 0.46 -3.29 -0.42
CA THR A 57 -0.45 -3.01 -1.53
C THR A 57 -0.21 -1.60 -2.05
N ARG A 58 -0.58 -1.34 -3.29
CA ARG A 58 -0.49 -0.02 -3.90
C ARG A 58 -1.68 0.82 -3.44
N VAL A 59 -1.44 2.10 -3.15
CA VAL A 59 -2.47 3.05 -2.71
C VAL A 59 -2.44 4.28 -3.62
N HIS A 60 -3.61 4.71 -4.10
CA HIS A 60 -3.76 5.91 -4.92
C HIS A 60 -5.14 6.57 -4.70
N PRO A 61 -5.37 7.81 -5.17
CA PRO A 61 -6.63 8.51 -4.91
C PRO A 61 -7.87 7.83 -5.47
N ALA A 62 -7.74 7.12 -6.59
CA ALA A 62 -8.80 6.34 -7.22
C ALA A 62 -8.66 4.83 -6.91
N LEU A 63 -8.22 4.48 -5.70
CA LEU A 63 -8.03 3.08 -5.32
C LEU A 63 -9.37 2.35 -5.28
N GLU A 64 -9.44 1.19 -5.92
CA GLU A 64 -10.62 0.32 -5.88
C GLU A 64 -10.42 -0.88 -4.92
N ALA A 65 -11.52 -1.41 -4.35
CA ALA A 65 -11.47 -2.52 -3.39
C ALA A 65 -10.71 -3.74 -3.92
N TRP A 66 -10.87 -4.02 -5.21
CA TRP A 66 -10.32 -5.19 -5.87
C TRP A 66 -8.83 -5.07 -6.19
N GLU A 67 -8.26 -3.86 -6.17
CA GLU A 67 -6.81 -3.63 -6.35
C GLU A 67 -6.02 -3.84 -5.06
N VAL A 68 -6.73 -3.94 -3.92
CA VAL A 68 -6.12 -4.02 -2.61
C VAL A 68 -5.80 -5.45 -2.24
N ASN A 69 -4.51 -5.70 -2.01
CA ASN A 69 -4.03 -7.01 -1.58
C ASN A 69 -4.56 -7.34 -0.18
N GLN A 70 -5.22 -8.48 -0.05
CA GLN A 70 -5.72 -8.97 1.23
C GLN A 70 -4.59 -9.58 2.08
N LYS A 71 -3.50 -10.03 1.44
CA LYS A 71 -2.34 -10.62 2.09
C LYS A 71 -1.06 -9.95 1.61
N CYS A 72 -0.08 -9.83 2.49
CA CYS A 72 1.24 -9.33 2.15
C CYS A 72 1.91 -10.32 1.19
N PRO A 73 2.36 -9.88 0.01
CA PRO A 73 3.06 -10.77 -0.94
C PRO A 73 4.38 -11.31 -0.38
N ALA A 74 5.04 -10.58 0.53
CA ALA A 74 6.35 -10.96 1.06
C ALA A 74 6.28 -11.97 2.23
N CYS A 75 5.27 -11.87 3.10
CA CYS A 75 5.21 -12.68 4.33
C CYS A 75 3.85 -13.36 4.59
N GLY A 76 2.85 -13.13 3.72
CA GLY A 76 1.51 -13.69 3.87
C GLY A 76 0.65 -13.06 4.97
N TYR A 77 1.13 -12.00 5.65
CA TYR A 77 0.36 -11.30 6.69
C TYR A 77 -0.93 -10.70 6.14
N GLU A 78 -2.05 -10.86 6.86
CA GLU A 78 -3.34 -10.26 6.52
C GLU A 78 -3.58 -9.08 7.46
N ASP A 79 -3.60 -7.85 6.94
CA ASP A 79 -3.95 -6.68 7.75
C ASP A 79 -5.48 -6.59 7.87
N PRO A 80 -6.05 -6.68 9.09
CA PRO A 80 -7.50 -6.70 9.28
C PRO A 80 -8.16 -5.37 8.89
N GLU A 81 -7.44 -4.24 8.95
CA GLU A 81 -7.99 -2.94 8.53
C GLU A 81 -8.09 -2.86 7.01
N VAL A 82 -7.10 -3.41 6.30
CA VAL A 82 -7.11 -3.50 4.84
C VAL A 82 -8.17 -4.50 4.38
N LYS A 83 -8.31 -5.62 5.08
CA LYS A 83 -9.32 -6.65 4.80
C LYS A 83 -10.75 -6.17 5.04
N ALA A 84 -10.94 -5.28 6.02
CA ALA A 84 -12.22 -4.66 6.31
C ALA A 84 -12.55 -3.47 5.38
N TRP A 85 -11.70 -3.18 4.37
CA TRP A 85 -11.93 -2.07 3.45
C TRP A 85 -12.65 -2.55 2.19
N ASP A 86 -13.95 -2.23 2.11
CA ASP A 86 -14.84 -2.60 0.98
C ASP A 86 -14.77 -1.64 -0.24
N GLY A 87 -13.75 -0.78 -0.34
CA GLY A 87 -13.60 0.18 -1.47
C GLY A 87 -14.49 1.41 -1.43
N VAL A 88 -15.51 1.43 -0.56
CA VAL A 88 -16.46 2.56 -0.43
C VAL A 88 -16.09 3.50 0.73
N SER A 89 -15.16 3.08 1.60
CA SER A 89 -14.83 3.79 2.85
C SER A 89 -13.84 4.95 2.68
N ALA A 90 -13.74 5.54 1.48
CA ALA A 90 -13.12 6.85 1.29
C ALA A 90 -14.05 7.89 1.95
N ARG A 91 -13.68 8.28 3.17
CA ARG A 91 -14.52 9.11 4.04
C ARG A 91 -14.59 10.57 3.61
#